data_AF-A0A3D1ZUW6-F1
#
_entry.id   AF-A0A3D1ZUW6-F1
#
_cell.length_a   1.000
_cell.length_b   1.000
_cell.length_c   1.000
_cell.angle_alpha   90.00
_cell.angle_beta   90.00
_cell.angle_gamma   90.00
#
_symmetry.space_group_name_H-M   'P 1'
#
loop_
_entity.id
_entity.type
_entity.pdbx_description
1 polymer ?
#
loop_
_entity_poly.entity_id
_entity_poly.type
_entity_poly.pdbx_seq_one_letter_code
_entity_poly.pdbx_strand_id
1 'polypeptide(L)'
;MPNSSALPQFEDHKNQEHKYTTCYMCACRCGIKVTLEDDKIRFIQGNPNHPVNKGVLCAKGNSGIMKQLSPAKLSKPLLRKPGSERGAADFEEISWERALDMLGDRLANIRATDPKRLAYFTGRDQMQALTGLWATQFGTFNWAAHGGFCSVNMAAAGLYTMGHA
;
A
#
# COMPACT_ATOMS: atom_id res chain seq x y z
N MET A 1 -28.32 53.76 3.69
CA MET A 1 -27.00 53.44 4.28
C MET A 1 -26.65 52.02 3.89
N PRO A 2 -25.45 51.73 3.35
CA PRO A 2 -25.09 50.39 2.95
C PRO A 2 -25.03 49.48 4.18
N ASN A 3 -25.70 48.34 4.05
CA ASN A 3 -25.87 47.29 5.05
C ASN A 3 -24.52 46.91 5.68
N SER A 4 -24.46 46.81 7.01
CA SER A 4 -23.28 46.31 7.72
C SER A 4 -22.90 44.94 7.15
N SER A 5 -21.76 44.86 6.48
CA SER A 5 -21.28 43.62 5.87
C SER A 5 -21.10 42.58 6.98
N ALA A 6 -21.96 41.57 7.01
CA ALA A 6 -21.79 40.44 7.90
C ALA A 6 -20.38 39.88 7.71
N LEU A 7 -19.66 39.66 8.82
CA LEU A 7 -18.34 39.02 8.78
C LEU A 7 -18.47 37.66 8.07
N PRO A 8 -17.45 37.22 7.31
CA PRO A 8 -17.48 35.91 6.69
C PRO A 8 -17.65 34.83 7.77
N GLN A 9 -18.62 33.94 7.56
CA GLN A 9 -18.73 32.75 8.40
C GLN A 9 -17.61 31.78 8.04
N PHE A 10 -16.76 31.46 9.02
CA PHE A 10 -15.72 30.45 8.87
C PHE A 10 -16.33 29.03 8.96
N GLU A 11 -15.70 28.06 8.30
CA GLU A 11 -16.08 26.65 8.37
C GLU A 11 -15.97 26.14 9.82
N ASP A 12 -17.01 25.46 10.33
CA ASP A 12 -16.98 24.87 11.67
C ASP A 12 -16.12 23.60 11.63
N HIS A 13 -15.07 23.54 12.45
CA HIS A 13 -14.13 22.42 12.50
C HIS A 13 -14.33 21.54 13.75
N LYS A 14 -15.40 21.72 14.54
CA LYS A 14 -15.62 20.98 15.79
C LYS A 14 -15.68 19.46 15.62
N ASN A 15 -16.18 18.98 14.49
CA ASN A 15 -16.31 17.55 14.21
C ASN A 15 -15.04 16.95 13.58
N GLN A 16 -13.95 17.74 13.46
CA GLN A 16 -12.73 17.24 12.86
C GLN A 16 -11.90 16.41 13.84
N GLU A 17 -11.53 15.22 13.42
CA GLU A 17 -10.56 14.38 14.12
C GLU A 17 -9.23 14.36 13.37
N HIS A 18 -8.15 14.09 14.10
CA HIS A 18 -6.82 13.95 13.53
C HIS A 18 -6.25 12.58 13.85
N LYS A 19 -5.86 11.84 12.81
CA LYS A 19 -5.10 10.59 12.94
C LYS A 19 -3.74 10.74 12.32
N TYR A 20 -2.75 10.02 12.84
CA TYR A 20 -1.37 10.06 12.34
C TYR A 20 -1.00 8.73 11.73
N THR A 21 -0.36 8.77 10.56
CA THR A 21 0.10 7.56 9.87
C THR A 21 1.26 7.90 8.94
N THR A 22 1.66 6.96 8.09
CA THR A 22 2.79 7.08 7.17
C THR A 22 2.32 7.12 5.72
N CYS A 23 2.81 8.11 4.95
CA CYS A 23 2.56 8.21 3.52
C CYS A 23 3.30 7.08 2.77
N TYR A 24 2.54 6.37 1.93
CA TYR A 24 3.04 5.21 1.20
C TYR A 24 3.14 5.41 -0.32
N MET A 25 3.11 6.66 -0.76
CA MET A 25 3.12 7.02 -2.18
C MET A 25 4.51 6.93 -2.83
N CYS A 26 5.57 6.88 -2.03
CA CYS A 26 6.94 6.68 -2.48
C CYS A 26 7.81 6.03 -1.37
N ALA A 27 9.10 5.87 -1.66
CA ALA A 27 10.07 5.31 -0.72
C ALA A 27 10.42 6.23 0.47
N CYS A 28 10.05 7.53 0.45
CA CYS A 28 10.45 8.49 1.48
C CYS A 28 9.75 8.29 2.84
N ARG A 29 8.59 7.62 2.86
CA ARG A 29 7.81 7.32 4.09
C ARG A 29 7.57 8.53 5.00
N CYS A 30 7.12 9.65 4.42
CA CYS A 30 6.80 10.85 5.19
C CYS A 30 5.70 10.56 6.22
N GLY A 31 5.82 11.10 7.44
CA GLY A 31 4.74 11.09 8.41
C GLY A 31 3.66 12.08 8.00
N ILE A 32 2.40 11.65 8.10
CA ILE A 32 1.23 12.43 7.71
C ILE A 32 0.24 12.53 8.86
N LYS A 33 -0.45 13.66 8.90
CA LYS A 33 -1.62 13.94 9.71
C LYS A 33 -2.83 13.94 8.78
N VAL A 34 -3.77 13.04 9.04
CA VAL A 34 -5.00 12.88 8.29
C VAL A 34 -6.12 13.53 9.09
N THR A 35 -6.78 14.50 8.48
CA THR A 35 -7.98 15.12 9.06
C THR A 35 -9.20 14.33 8.60
N LEU A 36 -9.97 13.84 9.55
CA LEU A 36 -11.24 13.18 9.36
C LEU A 36 -12.38 14.13 9.74
N GLU A 37 -13.52 14.00 9.09
CA GLU A 37 -14.76 14.69 9.41
C GLU A 37 -15.90 13.73 9.06
N ASP A 38 -16.76 13.41 10.04
CA ASP A 38 -17.82 12.40 9.92
C ASP A 38 -17.31 11.07 9.33
N ASP A 39 -16.19 10.57 9.90
CA ASP A 39 -15.46 9.36 9.46
C ASP A 39 -14.94 9.37 8.00
N LYS A 40 -14.97 10.51 7.32
CA LYS A 40 -14.45 10.68 5.96
C LYS A 40 -13.16 11.48 5.95
N ILE A 41 -12.26 11.13 5.04
CA ILE A 41 -10.99 11.85 4.87
C ILE A 41 -11.27 13.20 4.21
N ARG A 42 -11.04 14.29 4.97
CA ARG A 42 -11.23 15.66 4.48
C ARG A 42 -9.99 16.17 3.77
N PHE A 43 -8.83 16.07 4.42
CA PHE A 43 -7.54 16.42 3.80
C PHE A 43 -6.36 15.68 4.48
N ILE A 44 -5.23 15.62 3.78
CA ILE A 44 -3.97 15.02 4.28
C ILE A 44 -2.89 16.09 4.26
N GLN A 45 -2.15 16.23 5.36
CA GLN A 45 -1.00 17.12 5.46
C GLN A 45 0.20 16.41 6.11
N GLY A 46 1.39 17.01 6.01
CA GLY A 46 2.58 16.47 6.69
C GLY A 46 2.43 16.59 8.21
N ASN A 47 2.94 15.60 8.94
CA ASN A 47 3.02 15.66 10.40
C ASN A 47 4.22 16.54 10.82
N PRO A 48 4.02 17.69 11.50
CA PRO A 48 5.11 18.56 11.97
C PRO A 48 6.09 17.86 12.91
N ASN A 49 5.61 16.87 13.67
CA ASN A 49 6.40 16.14 14.66
C ASN A 49 7.15 14.95 14.07
N HIS A 50 6.99 14.64 12.77
CA HIS A 50 7.66 13.51 12.16
C HIS A 50 9.10 13.86 11.78
N PRO A 51 10.11 13.06 12.18
CA PRO A 51 11.52 13.43 12.07
C PRO A 51 12.01 13.60 10.63
N VAL A 52 11.43 12.85 9.70
CA VAL A 52 11.87 12.84 8.29
C VAL A 52 11.42 14.09 7.54
N ASN A 53 10.14 14.47 7.65
CA ASN A 53 9.55 15.50 6.78
C ASN A 53 9.13 16.77 7.52
N LYS A 54 9.08 16.78 8.86
CA LYS A 54 8.84 17.97 9.68
C LYS A 54 7.67 18.84 9.19
N GLY A 55 6.56 18.21 8.82
CA GLY A 55 5.36 18.90 8.33
C GLY A 55 5.29 19.14 6.82
N VAL A 56 6.40 19.03 6.09
CA VAL A 56 6.41 19.17 4.62
C VAL A 56 5.80 17.92 3.98
N LEU A 57 4.93 18.12 2.98
CA LEU A 57 4.33 17.04 2.20
C LEU A 57 4.25 17.42 0.71
N CYS A 58 4.74 16.54 -0.17
CA CYS A 58 4.69 16.78 -1.61
C CYS A 58 3.30 16.53 -2.20
N ALA A 59 3.07 16.96 -3.45
CA ALA A 59 1.79 16.81 -4.14
C ALA A 59 1.27 15.36 -4.16
N LYS A 60 2.16 14.36 -4.32
CA LYS A 60 1.81 12.93 -4.30
C LYS A 60 1.25 12.49 -2.94
N GLY A 61 1.78 13.03 -1.84
CA GLY A 61 1.29 12.71 -0.50
C GLY A 61 -0.08 13.32 -0.23
N ASN A 62 -0.24 14.60 -0.59
CA ASN A 62 -1.52 15.31 -0.47
C ASN A 62 -2.63 14.64 -1.29
N SER A 63 -2.31 14.10 -2.48
CA SER A 63 -3.28 13.41 -3.34
C SER A 63 -3.64 11.98 -2.91
N GLY A 64 -3.14 11.50 -1.75
CA GLY A 64 -3.41 10.15 -1.24
C GLY A 64 -4.90 9.82 -1.08
N ILE A 65 -5.75 10.84 -0.89
CA ILE A 65 -7.21 10.72 -0.80
C ILE A 65 -7.80 10.11 -2.08
N MET A 66 -7.31 10.56 -3.25
CA MET A 66 -7.80 10.08 -4.56
C MET A 66 -7.50 8.61 -4.79
N LYS A 67 -6.41 8.10 -4.18
CA LYS A 67 -6.11 6.66 -4.19
C LYS A 67 -7.08 5.90 -3.27
N GLN A 68 -7.34 6.41 -2.07
CA GLN A 68 -8.19 5.73 -1.10
C GLN A 68 -9.67 5.69 -1.54
N LEU A 69 -10.13 6.76 -2.21
CA LEU A 69 -11.49 6.91 -2.71
C LEU A 69 -11.63 6.60 -4.20
N SER A 70 -10.63 5.95 -4.81
CA SER A 70 -10.68 5.64 -6.24
C SER A 70 -11.90 4.77 -6.58
N PRO A 71 -12.70 5.13 -7.61
CA PRO A 71 -13.83 4.31 -8.06
C PRO A 71 -13.38 2.98 -8.66
N ALA A 72 -12.10 2.86 -9.05
CA ALA A 72 -11.52 1.62 -9.57
C ALA A 72 -10.99 0.68 -8.47
N LYS A 73 -11.11 1.04 -7.19
CA LYS A 73 -10.65 0.21 -6.07
C LYS A 73 -11.50 -1.05 -5.97
N LEU A 74 -10.86 -2.21 -6.07
CA LEU A 74 -11.54 -3.51 -5.89
C LEU A 74 -12.12 -3.61 -4.48
N SER A 75 -13.39 -3.99 -4.39
CA SER A 75 -14.13 -4.18 -3.14
C SER A 75 -14.29 -5.65 -2.75
N LYS A 76 -14.12 -6.57 -3.71
CA LYS A 76 -14.26 -8.02 -3.52
C LYS A 76 -13.19 -8.79 -4.29
N PRO A 77 -12.88 -10.04 -3.88
CA PRO A 77 -12.07 -10.96 -4.67
C PRO A 77 -12.72 -11.27 -6.02
N LEU A 78 -11.89 -11.47 -7.04
CA LEU A 78 -12.31 -11.77 -8.40
C LEU A 78 -11.67 -13.08 -8.87
N LEU A 79 -12.46 -13.92 -9.55
CA LEU A 79 -12.00 -15.15 -10.18
C LEU A 79 -12.14 -15.06 -11.69
N ARG A 80 -11.09 -15.42 -12.43
CA ARG A 80 -11.18 -15.49 -13.90
C ARG A 80 -12.16 -16.59 -14.28
N LYS A 81 -13.09 -16.30 -15.19
CA LYS A 81 -14.12 -17.28 -15.57
C LYS A 81 -13.51 -18.53 -16.24
N PRO A 82 -14.08 -19.72 -16.04
CA PRO A 82 -13.68 -20.92 -16.77
C PRO A 82 -13.73 -20.70 -18.29
N GLY A 83 -12.72 -21.21 -19.02
CA GLY A 83 -12.61 -21.03 -20.47
C GLY A 83 -12.11 -19.64 -20.92
N SER A 84 -11.89 -18.70 -19.99
CA SER A 84 -11.33 -17.38 -20.32
C SER A 84 -9.79 -17.39 -20.34
N GLU A 85 -9.24 -16.77 -21.38
CA GLU A 85 -7.80 -16.61 -21.60
C GLU A 85 -7.18 -15.54 -20.69
N ARG A 86 -5.87 -15.69 -20.42
CA ARG A 86 -5.12 -14.65 -19.70
C ARG A 86 -5.05 -13.38 -20.54
N GLY A 87 -5.53 -12.27 -19.97
CA GLY A 87 -5.57 -10.96 -20.64
C GLY A 87 -6.96 -10.56 -21.15
N ALA A 88 -7.93 -11.48 -21.19
CA ALA A 88 -9.30 -11.19 -21.66
C ALA A 88 -10.14 -10.31 -20.70
N ALA A 89 -9.63 -10.04 -19.48
CA ALA A 89 -10.31 -9.27 -18.44
C ALA A 89 -11.71 -9.80 -18.03
N ASP A 90 -12.00 -11.08 -18.25
CA ASP A 90 -13.29 -11.69 -17.91
C ASP A 90 -13.25 -12.39 -16.55
N PHE A 91 -13.86 -11.73 -15.56
CA PHE A 91 -13.85 -12.12 -14.15
C PHE A 91 -15.28 -12.17 -13.58
N GLU A 92 -15.44 -12.97 -12.53
CA GLU A 92 -16.62 -12.99 -11.66
C GLU A 92 -16.24 -12.66 -10.21
N GLU A 93 -17.13 -12.00 -9.48
CA GLU A 93 -16.95 -11.78 -8.04
C GLU A 93 -17.12 -13.09 -7.27
N ILE A 94 -16.24 -13.33 -6.30
CA ILE A 94 -16.35 -14.47 -5.38
C ILE A 94 -16.23 -14.00 -3.92
N SER A 95 -16.61 -14.86 -2.97
CA SER A 95 -16.44 -14.57 -1.55
C SER A 95 -14.97 -14.70 -1.12
N TRP A 96 -14.63 -14.11 0.02
CA TRP A 96 -13.29 -14.23 0.59
C TRP A 96 -12.96 -15.66 1.01
N GLU A 97 -13.94 -16.37 1.56
CA GLU A 97 -13.82 -17.78 1.96
C GLU A 97 -13.45 -18.63 0.75
N ARG A 98 -14.23 -18.54 -0.34
CA ARG A 98 -13.95 -19.26 -1.58
C ARG A 98 -12.57 -18.92 -2.15
N ALA A 99 -12.17 -17.64 -2.12
CA ALA A 99 -10.87 -17.21 -2.63
C ALA A 99 -9.71 -17.79 -1.81
N LEU A 100 -9.84 -17.79 -0.48
CA LEU A 100 -8.82 -18.29 0.44
C LEU A 100 -8.73 -19.82 0.44
N ASP A 101 -9.86 -20.53 0.36
CA ASP A 101 -9.89 -21.99 0.26
C ASP A 101 -9.18 -22.47 -1.02
N MET A 102 -9.55 -21.89 -2.17
CA MET A 102 -8.92 -22.21 -3.46
C MET A 102 -7.41 -21.94 -3.47
N LEU A 103 -6.99 -20.82 -2.85
CA LEU A 103 -5.57 -20.49 -2.72
C LEU A 103 -4.86 -21.46 -1.77
N GLY A 104 -5.50 -21.79 -0.64
CA GLY A 104 -5.01 -22.72 0.37
C GLY A 104 -4.75 -24.11 -0.20
N ASP A 105 -5.75 -24.69 -0.87
CA ASP A 105 -5.65 -26.00 -1.51
C ASP A 105 -4.50 -26.06 -2.52
N ARG A 106 -4.39 -25.02 -3.35
CA ARG A 106 -3.34 -24.93 -4.36
C ARG A 106 -1.95 -24.81 -3.72
N LEU A 107 -1.81 -23.97 -2.70
CA LEU A 107 -0.54 -23.79 -1.98
C LEU A 107 -0.15 -25.05 -1.21
N ALA A 108 -1.11 -25.73 -0.58
CA ALA A 108 -0.89 -27.00 0.12
C ALA A 108 -0.38 -28.09 -0.84
N ASN A 109 -1.01 -28.21 -2.01
CA ASN A 109 -0.56 -29.16 -3.04
C ASN A 109 0.85 -28.84 -3.55
N ILE A 110 1.16 -27.56 -3.81
CA ILE A 110 2.52 -27.15 -4.23
C ILE A 110 3.53 -27.50 -3.13
N ARG A 111 3.21 -27.20 -1.87
CA ARG A 111 4.09 -27.48 -0.74
C ARG A 111 4.35 -28.97 -0.55
N ALA A 112 3.31 -29.80 -0.69
CA ALA A 112 3.41 -31.24 -0.51
C ALA A 112 4.19 -31.94 -1.64
N THR A 113 4.24 -31.34 -2.82
CA THR A 113 4.87 -31.95 -4.01
C THR A 113 6.26 -31.39 -4.30
N ASP A 114 6.36 -30.08 -4.59
CA ASP A 114 7.63 -29.39 -4.80
C ASP A 114 7.46 -27.89 -4.48
N PRO A 115 7.79 -27.46 -3.24
CA PRO A 115 7.57 -26.08 -2.80
C PRO A 115 8.36 -25.07 -3.64
N LYS A 116 9.44 -25.49 -4.33
CA LYS A 116 10.25 -24.63 -5.19
C LYS A 116 9.48 -24.13 -6.41
N ARG A 117 8.36 -24.77 -6.78
CA ARG A 117 7.50 -24.31 -7.87
C ARG A 117 6.73 -23.03 -7.55
N LEU A 118 6.67 -22.61 -6.29
CA LEU A 118 6.09 -21.33 -5.92
C LEU A 118 7.11 -20.20 -6.14
N ALA A 119 6.77 -19.24 -7.00
CA ALA A 119 7.44 -17.95 -7.05
C ALA A 119 6.64 -16.90 -6.28
N TYR A 120 7.28 -16.21 -5.33
CA TYR A 120 6.62 -15.24 -4.43
C TYR A 120 7.26 -13.85 -4.58
N PHE A 121 6.55 -12.95 -5.27
CA PHE A 121 7.05 -11.61 -5.56
C PHE A 121 6.33 -10.54 -4.75
N THR A 122 7.09 -9.61 -4.16
CA THR A 122 6.54 -8.46 -3.45
C THR A 122 6.89 -7.15 -4.15
N GLY A 123 5.88 -6.31 -4.32
CA GLY A 123 6.05 -4.93 -4.78
C GLY A 123 6.48 -4.05 -3.61
N ARG A 124 5.66 -3.04 -3.31
CA ARG A 124 5.91 -2.10 -2.22
C ARG A 124 5.58 -2.72 -0.85
N ASP A 125 6.51 -3.48 -0.29
CA ASP A 125 6.37 -4.15 1.01
C ASP A 125 6.83 -3.27 2.20
N GLN A 126 6.19 -3.47 3.37
CA GLN A 126 6.60 -2.91 4.66
C GLN A 126 7.48 -3.88 5.46
N MET A 127 7.45 -5.19 5.14
CA MET A 127 7.93 -6.23 6.02
C MET A 127 8.63 -7.35 5.24
N GLN A 128 9.69 -6.98 4.50
CA GLN A 128 10.48 -7.94 3.70
C GLN A 128 11.02 -9.11 4.54
N ALA A 129 11.30 -8.87 5.81
CA ALA A 129 11.69 -9.92 6.75
C ALA A 129 10.57 -10.95 6.98
N LEU A 130 9.32 -10.52 7.10
CA LEU A 130 8.18 -11.42 7.27
C LEU A 130 7.87 -12.19 5.99
N THR A 131 7.91 -11.52 4.84
CA THR A 131 7.65 -12.17 3.55
C THR A 131 8.74 -13.17 3.18
N GLY A 132 10.01 -12.84 3.46
CA GLY A 132 11.14 -13.78 3.35
C GLY A 132 11.07 -14.94 4.33
N LEU A 133 10.69 -14.68 5.60
CA LEU A 133 10.47 -15.72 6.60
C LEU A 133 9.37 -16.68 6.13
N TRP A 134 8.22 -16.15 5.70
CA TRP A 134 7.11 -16.96 5.21
C TRP A 134 7.52 -17.83 4.01
N ALA A 135 8.21 -17.27 3.02
CA ALA A 135 8.68 -18.02 1.85
C ALA A 135 9.64 -19.15 2.24
N THR A 136 10.56 -18.86 3.16
CA THR A 136 11.50 -19.85 3.70
C THR A 136 10.75 -20.97 4.44
N GLN A 137 9.76 -20.63 5.27
CA GLN A 137 8.93 -21.61 5.98
C GLN A 137 8.01 -22.42 5.05
N PHE A 138 7.59 -21.84 3.93
CA PHE A 138 6.87 -22.56 2.87
C PHE A 138 7.78 -23.57 2.16
N GLY A 139 9.10 -23.29 2.11
CA GLY A 139 10.11 -24.12 1.46
C GLY A 139 10.49 -23.65 0.06
N THR A 140 10.17 -22.40 -0.30
CA THR A 140 10.60 -21.81 -1.58
C THR A 140 11.74 -20.81 -1.38
N PHE A 141 12.78 -20.93 -2.19
CA PHE A 141 13.82 -19.91 -2.33
C PHE A 141 13.50 -18.92 -3.48
N ASN A 142 12.44 -19.18 -4.26
CA ASN A 142 12.03 -18.32 -5.38
C ASN A 142 11.18 -17.15 -4.89
N TRP A 143 11.72 -16.35 -3.98
CA TRP A 143 11.07 -15.14 -3.48
C TRP A 143 11.94 -13.91 -3.74
N ALA A 144 11.30 -12.81 -4.14
CA ALA A 144 12.02 -11.59 -4.44
C ALA A 144 11.14 -10.34 -4.29
N ALA A 145 11.79 -9.24 -3.94
CA ALA A 145 11.18 -7.91 -3.95
C ALA A 145 11.50 -7.17 -5.25
N HIS A 146 10.78 -6.07 -5.53
CA HIS A 146 11.08 -5.17 -6.64
C HIS A 146 12.41 -4.40 -6.55
N GLY A 147 13.27 -4.69 -5.54
CA GLY A 147 14.50 -3.95 -5.28
C GLY A 147 15.47 -3.92 -6.46
N GLY A 148 15.58 -5.04 -7.20
CA GLY A 148 16.41 -5.13 -8.41
C GLY A 148 16.01 -4.15 -9.52
N PHE A 149 14.74 -3.74 -9.55
CA PHE A 149 14.23 -2.72 -10.48
C PHE A 149 14.29 -1.29 -9.90
N CYS A 150 14.67 -1.12 -8.63
CA CYS A 150 14.59 0.15 -7.92
C CYS A 150 15.95 0.76 -7.63
N SER A 151 16.71 0.21 -6.66
CA SER A 151 17.89 0.88 -6.12
C SER A 151 18.97 -0.06 -5.60
N VAL A 152 18.91 -1.36 -5.95
CA VAL A 152 19.91 -2.35 -5.51
C VAL A 152 21.30 -2.03 -6.05
N ASN A 153 21.40 -1.44 -7.24
CA ASN A 153 22.67 -0.95 -7.80
C ASN A 153 23.34 0.09 -6.89
N MET A 154 22.57 1.06 -6.38
CA MET A 154 23.07 2.09 -5.47
C MET A 154 23.49 1.49 -4.12
N ALA A 155 22.68 0.57 -3.59
CA ALA A 155 22.99 -0.13 -2.35
C ALA A 155 24.28 -0.96 -2.49
N ALA A 156 24.42 -1.74 -3.57
CA ALA A 156 25.62 -2.53 -3.84
C ALA A 156 26.87 -1.65 -3.96
N ALA A 157 26.81 -0.55 -4.72
CA ALA A 157 27.91 0.38 -4.84
C ALA A 157 28.33 0.97 -3.49
N GLY A 158 27.36 1.33 -2.63
CA GLY A 158 27.64 1.80 -1.27
C GLY A 158 28.34 0.74 -0.42
N LEU A 159 27.89 -0.51 -0.49
CA LEU A 159 28.51 -1.63 0.24
C LEU A 159 29.95 -1.90 -0.21
N TYR A 160 30.23 -1.83 -1.51
CA TYR A 160 31.59 -2.05 -2.03
C TYR A 160 32.54 -0.89 -1.73
N THR A 161 32.03 0.34 -1.62
CA THR A 161 32.88 1.53 -1.42
C THR A 161 33.10 1.87 0.05
N MET A 162 32.07 1.71 0.89
CA MET A 162 32.12 2.11 2.30
C MET A 162 31.98 0.93 3.29
N GLY A 163 31.72 -0.28 2.80
CA GLY A 163 31.43 -1.45 3.63
C GLY A 163 29.97 -1.52 4.09
N HIS A 164 29.64 -2.59 4.80
CA HIS A 164 28.36 -2.71 5.51
C HIS A 164 28.52 -2.07 6.89
N ALA A 165 27.89 -0.91 7.10
CA ALA A 165 27.76 -0.29 8.41
C ALA A 165 26.50 -0.81 9.13
#